data_AF-A0A3M6TIQ3-F1
#
_entry.id   AF-A0A3M6TIQ3-F1
#
_cell.length_a   1.000
_cell.length_b   1.000
_cell.length_c   1.000
_cell.angle_alpha   90.00
_cell.angle_beta   90.00
_cell.angle_gamma   90.00
#
_symmetry.space_group_name_H-M   'P 1'
#
loop_
_entity.id
_entity.type
_entity.pdbx_description
1 polymer ?
#
loop_
_entity_poly.entity_id
_entity_poly.type
_entity_poly.pdbx_seq_one_letter_code
_entity_poly.pdbx_strand_id
1 'polypeptide(L)'
;MRECSTGFHFFEKVQDLPSRGATAVQHFIINGSLFLTIGNNRGDIQNHKTSSVVYKMDEPTEKFTFYQTLPTRGVFGLEYASISDKHFLAVAYHWDGTYQLDSVVYQWNGQRFVVFQKLPTKGATHFKFFTLNRDKYLTVANHHDGRTHSTKSVIYKWNGLKFNKFQEIATKGAMGCTAFEINNVTYIAFANYYNSQQKHSVQSTVFKWSGRHFAKLQSLQTYAAHDS
;
A
#
# COMPACT_ATOMS: atom_id res chain seq x y z
N MET A 1 -5.34 50.05 -10.63
CA MET A 1 -4.57 48.96 -11.26
C MET A 1 -4.05 48.08 -10.14
N ARG A 2 -4.53 46.83 -10.03
CA ARG A 2 -4.02 45.85 -9.07
C ARG A 2 -2.86 45.11 -9.73
N GLU A 3 -1.70 45.14 -9.10
CA GLU A 3 -0.56 44.31 -9.48
C GLU A 3 -0.91 42.83 -9.24
N CYS A 4 -0.71 42.03 -10.27
CA CYS A 4 -0.87 40.60 -10.25
C CYS A 4 0.47 40.00 -9.81
N SER A 5 0.57 39.48 -8.59
CA SER A 5 1.76 38.74 -8.14
C SER A 5 1.73 37.33 -8.73
N THR A 6 2.32 37.16 -9.90
CA THR A 6 2.62 35.83 -10.47
C THR A 6 3.83 35.24 -9.72
N GLY A 7 3.57 34.64 -8.55
CA GLY A 7 4.58 33.89 -7.82
C GLY A 7 4.72 32.50 -8.42
N PHE A 8 5.86 32.21 -9.05
CA PHE A 8 6.23 30.84 -9.39
C PHE A 8 6.46 30.07 -8.09
N HIS A 9 5.61 29.09 -7.79
CA HIS A 9 5.82 28.17 -6.67
C HIS A 9 6.86 27.13 -7.08
N PHE A 10 8.10 27.30 -6.62
CA PHE A 10 9.15 26.30 -6.80
C PHE A 10 9.12 25.29 -5.64
N PHE A 11 9.41 24.03 -5.94
CA PHE A 11 9.69 23.04 -4.91
C PHE A 11 11.12 23.23 -4.41
N GLU A 12 11.27 23.44 -3.10
CA GLU A 12 12.58 23.50 -2.45
C GLU A 12 12.96 22.13 -1.88
N LYS A 13 14.21 21.73 -2.12
CA LYS A 13 14.75 20.52 -1.54
C LYS A 13 15.04 20.75 -0.05
N VAL A 14 14.35 20.00 0.81
CA VAL A 14 14.53 20.08 2.27
C VAL A 14 15.68 19.18 2.75
N GLN A 15 15.73 17.92 2.29
CA GLN A 15 16.68 16.93 2.81
C GLN A 15 16.85 15.75 1.83
N ASP A 16 18.05 15.15 1.80
CA ASP A 16 18.26 13.80 1.26
C ASP A 16 18.17 12.76 2.37
N LEU A 17 17.39 11.70 2.15
CA LEU A 17 17.29 10.57 3.06
C LEU A 17 17.89 9.31 2.41
N PRO A 18 18.81 8.60 3.09
CA PRO A 18 19.43 7.42 2.53
C PRO A 18 18.38 6.31 2.34
N SER A 19 18.35 5.73 1.14
CA SER A 19 17.48 4.59 0.82
C SER A 19 18.19 3.63 -0.13
N ARG A 20 17.62 2.43 -0.31
CA ARG A 20 18.24 1.38 -1.13
C ARG A 20 17.18 0.69 -1.99
N GLY A 21 17.09 1.15 -3.24
CA GLY A 21 16.00 0.74 -4.12
C GLY A 21 14.66 1.06 -3.47
N ALA A 22 14.47 2.32 -3.07
CA ALA A 22 13.19 2.76 -2.54
C ALA A 22 12.10 2.49 -3.58
N THR A 23 11.04 1.80 -3.17
CA THR A 23 9.89 1.45 -4.03
C THR A 23 8.61 2.11 -3.56
N ALA A 24 8.54 2.49 -2.29
CA ALA A 24 7.37 3.11 -1.71
C ALA A 24 7.81 4.11 -0.63
N VAL A 25 7.05 5.18 -0.50
CA VAL A 25 7.17 6.15 0.58
C VAL A 25 5.80 6.38 1.19
N GLN A 26 5.72 6.39 2.51
CA GLN A 26 4.49 6.65 3.24
C GLN A 26 4.77 7.60 4.40
N HIS A 27 4.03 8.70 4.49
CA HIS A 27 4.05 9.56 5.67
C HIS A 27 2.83 9.29 6.55
N PHE A 28 2.94 9.57 7.85
CA PHE A 28 1.84 9.47 8.80
C PHE A 28 2.12 10.22 10.10
N ILE A 29 1.07 10.51 10.86
CA ILE A 29 1.15 11.16 12.16
C ILE A 29 0.70 10.19 13.25
N ILE A 30 1.50 10.06 14.31
CA ILE A 30 1.18 9.32 15.52
C ILE A 30 1.42 10.26 16.70
N ASN A 31 0.38 10.50 17.51
CA ASN A 31 0.45 11.37 18.69
C ASN A 31 1.06 12.76 18.41
N GLY A 32 0.68 13.39 17.29
CA GLY A 32 1.16 14.71 16.88
C GLY A 32 2.52 14.71 16.16
N SER A 33 3.34 13.66 16.31
CA SER A 33 4.62 13.57 15.62
C SER A 33 4.47 13.06 14.17
N LEU A 34 5.15 13.73 13.23
CA LEU A 34 5.23 13.29 11.83
C LEU A 34 6.32 12.23 11.64
N PHE A 35 5.95 11.17 10.92
CA PHE A 35 6.85 10.09 10.53
C PHE A 35 6.82 9.91 9.01
N LEU A 36 7.94 9.42 8.48
CA LEU A 36 8.12 9.05 7.08
C LEU A 36 8.74 7.66 7.00
N THR A 37 8.11 6.74 6.29
CA THR A 37 8.64 5.39 6.06
C THR A 37 9.04 5.23 4.61
N ILE A 38 10.22 4.68 4.38
CA ILE A 38 10.73 4.32 3.06
C ILE A 38 10.83 2.80 2.96
N GLY A 39 10.12 2.24 1.99
CA GLY A 39 10.12 0.83 1.65
C GLY A 39 11.28 0.51 0.72
N ASN A 40 12.18 -0.38 1.13
CA ASN A 40 13.37 -0.73 0.37
C ASN A 40 13.23 -2.12 -0.28
N ASN A 41 13.62 -2.25 -1.55
CA ASN A 41 13.60 -3.52 -2.29
C ASN A 41 14.97 -4.15 -2.59
N ARG A 42 16.07 -3.41 -2.41
CA ARG A 42 17.45 -3.92 -2.59
C ARG A 42 18.21 -3.89 -1.26
N GLY A 43 18.75 -5.04 -0.83
CA GLY A 43 19.47 -5.22 0.43
C GLY A 43 21.00 -5.30 0.26
N ASP A 44 21.73 -5.42 1.37
CA ASP A 44 23.21 -5.54 1.42
C ASP A 44 23.73 -6.94 1.07
N ILE A 45 22.87 -7.95 1.13
CA ILE A 45 23.22 -9.36 0.95
C ILE A 45 22.35 -9.89 -0.18
N GLN A 46 22.93 -10.70 -1.07
CA GLN A 46 22.41 -11.21 -2.36
C GLN A 46 20.99 -11.83 -2.42
N ASN A 47 20.07 -11.66 -1.46
CA ASN A 47 18.81 -12.41 -1.36
C ASN A 47 17.60 -11.62 -0.79
N HIS A 48 17.32 -10.39 -1.22
CA HIS A 48 16.05 -9.65 -0.97
C HIS A 48 15.63 -9.41 0.50
N LYS A 49 16.46 -9.76 1.49
CA LYS A 49 16.28 -9.31 2.87
C LYS A 49 16.66 -7.83 2.93
N THR A 50 15.66 -6.97 3.12
CA THR A 50 15.81 -5.51 3.07
C THR A 50 15.28 -4.87 4.34
N SER A 51 16.01 -3.91 4.91
CA SER A 51 15.46 -3.12 6.01
C SER A 51 14.78 -1.90 5.43
N SER A 52 13.47 -1.78 5.63
CA SER A 52 12.76 -0.52 5.42
C SER A 52 13.00 0.39 6.61
N VAL A 53 12.98 1.70 6.40
CA VAL A 53 13.39 2.67 7.43
C VAL A 53 12.23 3.57 7.76
N VAL A 54 12.02 3.81 9.04
CA VAL A 54 11.09 4.84 9.53
C VAL A 54 11.93 5.98 10.09
N TYR A 55 11.61 7.18 9.65
CA TYR A 55 12.13 8.44 10.14
C TYR A 55 11.05 9.17 10.94
N LYS A 56 11.50 9.98 11.90
CA LYS A 56 10.65 10.89 12.67
C LYS A 56 11.12 12.31 12.40
N MET A 57 10.20 13.23 12.15
CA MET A 57 10.52 14.64 12.02
C MET A 57 10.91 15.20 13.39
N ASP A 58 12.06 15.88 13.43
CA ASP A 58 12.46 16.74 14.51
C ASP A 58 11.82 18.12 14.29
N GLU A 59 10.84 18.47 15.11
CA GLU A 59 10.03 19.70 14.92
C GLU A 59 10.86 20.98 14.93
N PRO A 60 11.86 21.18 15.83
CA PRO A 60 12.64 22.41 15.83
C PRO A 60 13.48 22.62 14.56
N THR A 61 13.98 21.55 13.96
CA THR A 61 14.84 21.65 12.76
C THR A 61 14.11 21.37 11.46
N GLU A 62 12.85 20.92 11.53
CA GLU A 62 12.02 20.47 10.40
C GLU A 62 12.70 19.38 9.53
N LYS A 63 13.62 18.61 10.13
CA LYS A 63 14.37 17.54 9.45
C LYS A 63 13.96 16.17 9.94
N PHE A 64 13.99 15.20 9.05
CA PHE A 64 13.76 13.80 9.38
C PHE A 64 15.02 13.16 9.94
N THR A 65 14.87 12.51 11.09
CA THR A 65 15.92 11.73 11.76
C THR A 65 15.54 10.26 11.80
N PHE A 66 16.54 9.38 11.78
CA PHE A 66 16.30 7.94 11.86
C PHE A 66 15.54 7.59 13.14
N TYR A 67 14.47 6.80 13.02
CA TYR A 67 13.67 6.35 14.16
C TYR A 67 13.80 4.85 14.42
N GLN A 68 13.63 4.03 13.38
CA GLN A 68 13.75 2.57 13.48
C GLN A 68 13.98 1.93 12.11
N THR A 69 14.39 0.66 12.12
CA THR A 69 14.33 -0.23 10.96
C THR A 69 13.17 -1.22 11.10
N LEU A 70 12.57 -1.58 9.97
CA LEU A 70 11.60 -2.66 9.84
C LEU A 70 12.27 -3.83 9.11
N PRO A 71 12.25 -5.06 9.66
CA PRO A 71 12.80 -6.23 8.99
C PRO A 71 11.87 -6.66 7.85
N THR A 72 12.07 -6.08 6.67
CA THR A 72 11.22 -6.27 5.50
C THR A 72 11.87 -7.15 4.43
N ARG A 73 11.13 -7.50 3.39
CA ARG A 73 11.65 -8.27 2.25
C ARG A 73 10.95 -7.85 0.96
N GLY A 74 11.72 -7.49 -0.06
CA GLY A 74 11.19 -7.19 -1.39
C GLY A 74 9.96 -6.28 -1.39
N VAL A 75 10.03 -5.15 -0.67
CA VAL A 75 8.88 -4.25 -0.47
C VAL A 75 8.51 -3.58 -1.78
N PHE A 76 7.21 -3.51 -2.08
CA PHE A 76 6.67 -2.77 -3.23
C PHE A 76 5.60 -1.74 -2.84
N GLY A 77 4.99 -1.89 -1.66
CA GLY A 77 3.93 -1.00 -1.22
C GLY A 77 3.92 -0.84 0.29
N LEU A 78 3.54 0.35 0.73
CA LEU A 78 3.31 0.72 2.12
C LEU A 78 1.93 1.34 2.22
N GLU A 79 1.18 1.01 3.27
CA GLU A 79 -0.08 1.69 3.58
C GLU A 79 -0.19 1.87 5.09
N TYR A 80 -0.38 3.11 5.51
CA TYR A 80 -0.62 3.43 6.90
C TYR A 80 -2.12 3.55 7.18
N ALA A 81 -2.55 3.10 8.35
CA ALA A 81 -3.91 3.29 8.82
C ALA A 81 -3.98 3.48 10.34
N SER A 82 -4.89 4.34 10.79
CA SER A 82 -5.35 4.36 12.17
C SER A 82 -6.74 3.72 12.28
N ILE A 83 -6.91 2.85 13.27
CA ILE A 83 -8.21 2.27 13.62
C ILE A 83 -8.42 2.52 15.11
N SER A 84 -9.33 3.45 15.41
CA SER A 84 -9.50 4.00 16.76
C SER A 84 -8.17 4.61 17.24
N ASP A 85 -7.63 4.14 18.35
CA ASP A 85 -6.36 4.53 18.98
C ASP A 85 -5.16 3.70 18.53
N LYS A 86 -5.35 2.73 17.62
CA LYS A 86 -4.31 1.84 17.14
C LYS A 86 -3.78 2.31 15.79
N HIS A 87 -2.46 2.21 15.62
CA HIS A 87 -1.77 2.59 14.40
C HIS A 87 -1.15 1.37 13.74
N PHE A 88 -1.38 1.22 12.44
CA PHE A 88 -0.95 0.09 11.64
C PHE A 88 -0.18 0.55 10.41
N LEU A 89 0.81 -0.25 10.03
CA LEU A 89 1.56 -0.09 8.78
C LEU A 89 1.55 -1.45 8.06
N ALA A 90 0.82 -1.53 6.96
CA ALA A 90 0.83 -2.68 6.08
C ALA A 90 1.97 -2.55 5.07
N VAL A 91 2.73 -3.64 4.88
CA VAL A 91 3.87 -3.69 3.97
C VAL A 91 3.65 -4.83 2.98
N ALA A 92 3.54 -4.48 1.69
CA ALA A 92 3.37 -5.41 0.60
C ALA A 92 4.72 -6.03 0.20
N TYR A 93 4.83 -7.34 0.32
CA TYR A 93 6.00 -8.10 -0.09
C TYR A 93 5.79 -8.73 -1.47
N HIS A 94 6.63 -8.34 -2.41
CA HIS A 94 6.51 -8.75 -3.80
C HIS A 94 7.33 -10.00 -4.12
N TRP A 95 8.60 -10.01 -3.76
CA TRP A 95 9.50 -11.11 -4.08
C TRP A 95 10.69 -11.17 -3.14
N ASP A 96 10.95 -12.33 -2.54
CA ASP A 96 12.15 -12.58 -1.72
C ASP A 96 12.99 -13.78 -2.16
N GLY A 97 12.85 -14.17 -3.44
CA GLY A 97 13.25 -15.47 -3.98
C GLY A 97 12.03 -16.29 -4.44
N THR A 98 10.86 -16.00 -3.88
CA THR A 98 9.55 -16.53 -4.30
C THR A 98 8.51 -15.43 -4.32
N TYR A 99 7.43 -15.62 -5.09
CA TYR A 99 6.23 -14.78 -5.04
C TYR A 99 5.20 -15.29 -4.03
N GLN A 100 5.43 -16.45 -3.40
CA GLN A 100 4.54 -17.03 -2.40
C GLN A 100 5.00 -16.67 -0.99
N LEU A 101 4.84 -15.41 -0.64
CA LEU A 101 5.25 -14.87 0.66
C LEU A 101 4.13 -14.07 1.31
N ASP A 102 4.07 -14.16 2.64
CA ASP A 102 3.11 -13.41 3.45
C ASP A 102 3.57 -11.97 3.61
N SER A 103 2.70 -11.03 3.27
CA SER A 103 2.87 -9.62 3.60
C SER A 103 2.64 -9.39 5.09
N VAL A 104 3.16 -8.29 5.62
CA VAL A 104 3.16 -8.03 7.06
C VAL A 104 2.41 -6.74 7.39
N VAL A 105 1.53 -6.82 8.38
CA VAL A 105 0.97 -5.66 9.07
C VAL A 105 1.73 -5.50 10.38
N TYR A 106 2.33 -4.34 10.56
CA TYR A 106 2.92 -3.92 11.82
C TYR A 106 1.92 -3.08 12.62
N GLN A 107 2.00 -3.11 13.94
CA GLN A 107 1.25 -2.25 14.84
C GLN A 107 2.21 -1.44 15.72
N TRP A 108 1.88 -0.17 15.94
CA TRP A 108 2.55 0.66 16.92
C TRP A 108 2.23 0.19 18.34
N ASN A 109 3.24 -0.10 19.14
CA ASN A 109 3.08 -0.57 20.53
C ASN A 109 3.17 0.57 21.57
N GLY A 110 3.12 1.83 21.14
CA GLY A 110 3.36 3.01 21.98
C GLY A 110 4.76 3.60 21.79
N GLN A 111 5.73 2.80 21.34
CA GLN A 111 7.12 3.22 21.16
C GLN A 111 7.66 2.93 19.75
N ARG A 112 7.25 1.84 19.12
CA ARG A 112 7.77 1.42 17.81
C ARG A 112 6.77 0.53 17.10
N PHE A 113 6.97 0.33 15.80
CA PHE A 113 6.22 -0.69 15.08
C PHE A 113 6.77 -2.09 15.37
N VAL A 114 5.88 -3.00 15.70
CA VAL A 114 6.16 -4.43 15.88
C VAL A 114 5.25 -5.25 14.97
N VAL A 115 5.69 -6.45 14.58
CA VAL A 115 4.86 -7.33 13.73
C VAL A 115 3.57 -7.65 14.47
N PHE A 116 2.44 -7.35 13.85
CA PHE A 116 1.11 -7.60 14.41
C PHE A 116 0.44 -8.79 13.74
N GLN A 117 0.46 -8.84 12.40
CA GLN A 117 -0.21 -9.89 11.64
C GLN A 117 0.52 -10.17 10.34
N LYS A 118 0.55 -11.44 9.94
CA LYS A 118 0.94 -11.86 8.59
C LYS A 118 -0.32 -12.13 7.75
N LEU A 119 -0.33 -11.64 6.52
CA LEU A 119 -1.41 -11.80 5.57
C LEU A 119 -0.93 -12.64 4.39
N PRO A 120 -1.57 -13.79 4.09
CA PRO A 120 -1.20 -14.60 2.94
C PRO A 120 -1.37 -13.83 1.63
N THR A 121 -0.27 -13.62 0.92
CA THR A 121 -0.23 -12.85 -0.33
C THR A 121 0.52 -13.60 -1.43
N LYS A 122 0.37 -13.10 -2.66
CA LYS A 122 0.99 -13.65 -3.88
C LYS A 122 1.59 -12.51 -4.66
N GLY A 123 2.88 -12.24 -4.41
CA GLY A 123 3.61 -11.10 -4.92
C GLY A 123 2.86 -9.79 -4.73
N ALA A 124 2.60 -9.40 -3.49
CA ALA A 124 1.80 -8.21 -3.22
C ALA A 124 2.54 -6.96 -3.72
N THR A 125 1.80 -6.06 -4.37
CA THR A 125 2.32 -4.82 -4.92
C THR A 125 1.83 -3.60 -4.16
N HIS A 126 0.59 -3.63 -3.69
CA HIS A 126 -0.04 -2.49 -3.03
C HIS A 126 -1.06 -2.93 -1.98
N PHE A 127 -1.17 -2.16 -0.91
CA PHE A 127 -2.26 -2.23 0.06
C PHE A 127 -3.07 -0.93 0.00
N LYS A 128 -4.37 -1.02 0.28
CA LYS A 128 -5.19 0.16 0.52
C LYS A 128 -6.09 -0.04 1.73
N PHE A 129 -6.01 0.89 2.67
CA PHE A 129 -6.94 0.98 3.77
C PHE A 129 -8.15 1.82 3.37
N PHE A 130 -9.33 1.41 3.79
CA PHE A 130 -10.55 2.19 3.58
C PHE A 130 -11.59 1.92 4.66
N THR A 131 -12.48 2.88 4.82
CA THR A 131 -13.65 2.77 5.67
C THR A 131 -14.88 2.64 4.79
N LEU A 132 -15.72 1.66 5.08
CA LEU A 132 -17.03 1.49 4.46
C LEU A 132 -18.05 1.58 5.61
N ASN A 133 -18.85 2.64 5.63
CA ASN A 133 -19.69 3.01 6.77
C ASN A 133 -18.85 3.12 8.07
N ARG A 134 -19.07 2.25 9.06
CA ARG A 134 -18.27 2.20 10.30
C ARG A 134 -17.17 1.14 10.26
N ASP A 135 -17.26 0.21 9.33
CA ASP A 135 -16.38 -0.93 9.21
C ASP A 135 -15.06 -0.54 8.54
N LYS A 136 -13.97 -1.16 8.99
CA LYS A 136 -12.61 -0.90 8.51
C LYS A 136 -12.11 -2.06 7.68
N TYR A 137 -11.48 -1.75 6.55
CA TYR A 137 -11.02 -2.74 5.59
C TYR A 137 -9.61 -2.43 5.13
N LEU A 138 -8.90 -3.49 4.76
CA LEU A 138 -7.58 -3.43 4.15
C LEU A 138 -7.62 -4.33 2.92
N THR A 139 -7.43 -3.78 1.73
CA THR A 139 -7.36 -4.55 0.49
C THR A 139 -5.92 -4.68 0.02
N VAL A 140 -5.58 -5.78 -0.64
CA VAL A 140 -4.26 -6.05 -1.22
C VAL A 140 -4.36 -6.40 -2.69
N ALA A 141 -3.49 -5.81 -3.50
CA ALA A 141 -3.26 -6.17 -4.89
C ALA A 141 -2.22 -7.29 -4.98
N ASN A 142 -2.62 -8.46 -5.47
CA ASN A 142 -1.72 -9.60 -5.69
C ASN A 142 -1.31 -9.70 -7.17
N HIS A 143 0.00 -9.74 -7.43
CA HIS A 143 0.53 -9.67 -8.79
C HIS A 143 0.81 -11.04 -9.43
N HIS A 144 1.44 -11.97 -8.70
CA HIS A 144 1.92 -13.22 -9.29
C HIS A 144 1.99 -14.31 -8.22
N ASP A 145 1.59 -15.55 -8.55
CA ASP A 145 1.59 -16.67 -7.60
C ASP A 145 2.81 -17.59 -7.71
N GLY A 146 3.78 -17.22 -8.56
CA GLY A 146 4.96 -18.02 -8.90
C GLY A 146 4.80 -18.83 -10.19
N ARG A 147 3.59 -18.90 -10.76
CA ARG A 147 3.31 -19.58 -12.03
C ARG A 147 2.59 -18.70 -13.04
N THR A 148 1.60 -17.92 -12.60
CA THR A 148 0.79 -17.07 -13.47
C THR A 148 0.44 -15.74 -12.82
N HIS A 149 0.02 -14.79 -13.64
CA HIS A 149 -0.56 -13.52 -13.19
C HIS A 149 -2.06 -13.61 -12.90
N SER A 150 -2.71 -14.75 -13.14
CA SER A 150 -4.13 -14.96 -12.81
C SER A 150 -4.26 -15.24 -11.32
N THR A 151 -4.30 -14.17 -10.53
CA THR A 151 -4.30 -14.21 -9.06
C THR A 151 -5.67 -13.84 -8.49
N LYS A 152 -5.79 -13.90 -7.17
CA LYS A 152 -6.88 -13.26 -6.44
C LYS A 152 -6.32 -12.21 -5.51
N SER A 153 -6.73 -10.97 -5.71
CA SER A 153 -6.58 -9.89 -4.74
C SER A 153 -7.57 -10.10 -3.60
N VAL A 154 -7.28 -9.57 -2.40
CA VAL A 154 -8.03 -9.91 -1.20
C VAL A 154 -8.44 -8.65 -0.45
N ILE A 155 -9.70 -8.60 -0.04
CA ILE A 155 -10.23 -7.59 0.88
C ILE A 155 -10.31 -8.25 2.25
N TYR A 156 -9.67 -7.64 3.25
CA TYR A 156 -9.77 -8.04 4.64
C TYR A 156 -10.65 -7.05 5.40
N LYS A 157 -11.47 -7.56 6.33
CA LYS A 157 -12.28 -6.77 7.26
C LYS A 157 -11.68 -6.85 8.65
N TRP A 158 -11.54 -5.70 9.30
CA TRP A 158 -11.18 -5.61 10.71
C TRP A 158 -12.34 -6.09 11.59
N ASN A 159 -12.09 -7.00 12.51
CA ASN A 159 -13.11 -7.54 13.43
C ASN A 159 -12.99 -7.02 14.87
N GLY A 160 -12.18 -5.99 15.13
CA GLY A 160 -11.86 -5.52 16.47
C GLY A 160 -10.55 -6.08 17.04
N LEU A 161 -10.10 -7.23 16.55
CA LEU A 161 -8.90 -7.92 17.02
C LEU A 161 -7.84 -8.10 15.94
N LYS A 162 -8.22 -8.41 14.71
CA LYS A 162 -7.32 -8.65 13.57
C LYS A 162 -8.03 -8.43 12.23
N PHE A 163 -7.27 -8.47 11.14
CA PHE A 163 -7.80 -8.47 9.78
C PHE A 163 -8.19 -9.89 9.35
N ASN A 164 -9.48 -10.11 9.08
CA ASN A 164 -9.99 -11.38 8.57
C ASN A 164 -10.32 -11.25 7.08
N LYS A 165 -10.04 -12.29 6.30
CA LYS A 165 -10.42 -12.32 4.88
C LYS A 165 -11.93 -12.13 4.77
N PHE A 166 -12.36 -11.14 4.00
CA PHE A 166 -13.76 -10.80 3.76
C PHE A 166 -14.19 -11.22 2.36
N GLN A 167 -13.40 -10.91 1.35
CA GLN A 167 -13.71 -11.23 -0.04
C GLN A 167 -12.43 -11.44 -0.85
N GLU A 168 -12.49 -12.37 -1.81
CA GLU A 168 -11.47 -12.51 -2.85
C GLU A 168 -11.98 -11.93 -4.17
N ILE A 169 -11.11 -11.23 -4.87
CA ILE A 169 -11.39 -10.59 -6.15
C ILE A 169 -10.43 -11.19 -7.18
N ALA A 170 -10.96 -11.82 -8.22
CA ALA A 170 -10.13 -12.30 -9.32
C ALA A 170 -9.47 -11.11 -10.03
N THR A 171 -8.14 -11.12 -10.09
CA THR A 171 -7.32 -10.07 -10.69
C THR A 171 -6.27 -10.67 -11.62
N LYS A 172 -5.66 -9.83 -12.46
CA LYS A 172 -4.63 -10.27 -13.40
C LYS A 172 -3.41 -9.37 -13.32
N GLY A 173 -2.44 -9.79 -12.52
CA GLY A 173 -1.25 -8.99 -12.23
C GLY A 173 -1.63 -7.65 -11.65
N ALA A 174 -2.37 -7.63 -10.54
CA ALA A 174 -2.76 -6.37 -9.93
C ALA A 174 -1.50 -5.62 -9.45
N MET A 175 -1.30 -4.41 -9.96
CA MET A 175 -0.19 -3.52 -9.59
C MET A 175 -0.61 -2.49 -8.54
N GLY A 176 -1.89 -2.16 -8.51
CA GLY A 176 -2.44 -1.19 -7.57
C GLY A 176 -3.89 -1.51 -7.24
N CYS A 177 -4.32 -1.03 -6.08
CA CYS A 177 -5.73 -1.03 -5.71
C CYS A 177 -6.06 0.29 -5.00
N THR A 178 -7.26 0.79 -5.22
CA THR A 178 -7.75 1.99 -4.54
C THR A 178 -9.22 1.85 -4.23
N ALA A 179 -9.65 2.48 -3.13
CA ALA A 179 -11.04 2.56 -2.73
C ALA A 179 -11.46 4.02 -2.70
N PHE A 180 -12.63 4.32 -3.24
CA PHE A 180 -13.16 5.68 -3.36
C PHE A 180 -14.68 5.66 -3.27
N GLU A 181 -15.28 6.82 -3.04
CA GLU A 181 -16.72 6.97 -2.87
C GLU A 181 -17.29 7.93 -3.91
N ILE A 182 -18.43 7.55 -4.52
CA ILE A 182 -19.21 8.42 -5.40
C ILE A 182 -20.65 8.34 -4.94
N ASN A 183 -21.26 9.49 -4.63
CA ASN A 183 -22.66 9.60 -4.19
C ASN A 183 -23.02 8.61 -3.06
N ASN A 184 -22.20 8.57 -2.00
CA ASN A 184 -22.34 7.66 -0.85
C ASN A 184 -22.28 6.16 -1.19
N VAL A 185 -21.74 5.80 -2.35
CA VAL A 185 -21.47 4.42 -2.73
C VAL A 185 -19.97 4.21 -2.81
N THR A 186 -19.49 3.21 -2.07
CA THR A 186 -18.08 2.82 -2.10
C THR A 186 -17.77 1.92 -3.30
N TYR A 187 -16.65 2.22 -3.93
CA TYR A 187 -16.07 1.48 -5.04
C TYR A 187 -14.64 1.05 -4.71
N ILE A 188 -14.20 -0.03 -5.33
CA ILE A 188 -12.79 -0.45 -5.31
C ILE A 188 -12.36 -0.67 -6.76
N ALA A 189 -11.23 -0.10 -7.15
CA ALA A 189 -10.59 -0.35 -8.42
C ALA A 189 -9.31 -1.16 -8.23
N PHE A 190 -9.04 -2.07 -9.17
CA PHE A 190 -7.77 -2.78 -9.30
C PHE A 190 -7.14 -2.46 -10.65
N ALA A 191 -5.91 -1.95 -10.61
CA ALA A 191 -5.07 -1.72 -11.78
C ALA A 191 -4.42 -3.04 -12.18
N ASN A 192 -4.97 -3.70 -13.22
CA ASN A 192 -4.44 -4.96 -13.73
C ASN A 192 -3.36 -4.66 -14.79
N TYR A 193 -2.29 -5.45 -14.80
CA TYR A 193 -1.15 -5.30 -15.72
C TYR A 193 -1.11 -6.34 -16.85
N TYR A 194 -1.89 -7.43 -16.73
CA TYR A 194 -2.01 -8.47 -17.76
C TYR A 194 -3.47 -8.77 -18.14
N ASN A 195 -3.71 -9.08 -19.40
CA ASN A 195 -5.01 -9.58 -19.86
C ASN A 195 -5.10 -11.12 -19.89
N SER A 196 -6.21 -11.67 -20.39
CA SER A 196 -6.42 -13.14 -20.50
C SER A 196 -5.38 -13.86 -21.36
N GLN A 197 -4.66 -13.15 -22.22
CA GLN A 197 -3.60 -13.68 -23.07
C GLN A 197 -2.19 -13.28 -22.58
N GLN A 198 -2.06 -12.78 -21.35
CA GLN A 198 -0.81 -12.25 -20.80
C GLN A 198 -0.20 -11.07 -21.58
N LYS A 199 -1.02 -10.29 -22.29
CA LYS A 199 -0.60 -9.06 -22.98
C LYS A 199 -0.92 -7.81 -22.14
N HIS A 200 -0.21 -6.71 -22.40
CA HIS A 200 -0.32 -5.42 -21.68
C HIS A 200 -1.50 -4.52 -22.10
N SER A 201 -2.37 -4.97 -23.02
CA SER A 201 -3.67 -4.33 -23.27
C SER A 201 -4.69 -4.86 -22.28
N VAL A 202 -4.87 -4.15 -21.16
CA VAL A 202 -5.52 -4.70 -19.96
C VAL A 202 -6.83 -3.99 -19.66
N GLN A 203 -7.69 -4.62 -18.88
CA GLN A 203 -8.83 -3.95 -18.29
C GLN A 203 -8.64 -3.82 -16.78
N SER A 204 -8.51 -2.58 -16.30
CA SER A 204 -8.66 -2.29 -14.87
C SER A 204 -10.12 -2.49 -14.48
N THR A 205 -10.38 -3.09 -13.32
CA THR A 205 -11.74 -3.47 -12.94
C THR A 205 -12.21 -2.66 -11.74
N VAL A 206 -13.41 -2.09 -11.86
CA VAL A 206 -14.09 -1.35 -10.81
C VAL A 206 -15.21 -2.21 -10.25
N PHE A 207 -15.23 -2.34 -8.93
CA PHE A 207 -16.24 -3.07 -8.17
C PHE A 207 -17.05 -2.09 -7.34
N LYS A 208 -18.37 -2.26 -7.32
CA LYS A 208 -19.32 -1.46 -6.55
C LYS A 208 -19.78 -2.24 -5.32
N TRP A 209 -19.85 -1.58 -4.18
CA TRP A 209 -20.47 -2.16 -2.99
C TRP A 209 -21.97 -2.44 -3.24
N SER A 210 -22.38 -3.70 -3.04
CA SER A 210 -23.78 -4.15 -3.25
C SER A 210 -24.64 -4.16 -1.98
N GLY A 211 -24.08 -3.75 -0.83
CA GLY A 211 -24.70 -3.93 0.48
C GLY A 211 -24.20 -5.16 1.24
N ARG A 212 -23.65 -6.17 0.54
CA ARG A 212 -23.09 -7.39 1.17
C ARG A 212 -21.69 -7.79 0.70
N HIS A 213 -21.35 -7.46 -0.55
CA HIS A 213 -20.04 -7.75 -1.16
C HIS A 213 -19.74 -6.73 -2.27
N PHE A 214 -18.49 -6.65 -2.72
CA PHE A 214 -18.12 -5.87 -3.90
C PHE A 214 -18.44 -6.67 -5.16
N ALA A 215 -19.38 -6.18 -5.95
CA ALA A 215 -19.78 -6.77 -7.22
C ALA A 215 -19.07 -6.04 -8.37
N LYS A 216 -18.62 -6.77 -9.39
CA LYS A 216 -17.99 -6.16 -10.58
C LYS A 216 -19.00 -5.22 -11.24
N LEU A 217 -18.65 -3.94 -11.37
CA LEU A 217 -19.49 -2.96 -12.06
C LEU A 217 -19.06 -2.82 -13.52
N GLN A 218 -17.78 -2.51 -13.72
CA GLN A 218 -17.25 -2.23 -15.04
C GLN A 218 -15.79 -2.62 -15.15
N SER A 219 -15.35 -2.81 -16.38
CA SER A 219 -13.96 -2.98 -16.76
C SER A 219 -13.58 -1.82 -17.67
N LEU A 220 -12.60 -1.02 -17.25
CA LEU A 220 -12.06 0.11 -18.00
C LEU A 220 -10.83 -0.37 -18.76
N GLN A 221 -10.76 -0.12 -20.07
CA GLN A 221 -9.57 -0.43 -20.85
C GLN A 221 -8.41 0.47 -20.38
N THR A 222 -7.31 -0.15 -19.94
CA THR A 222 -6.10 0.50 -19.45
C THR A 222 -4.88 -0.20 -20.02
N TYR A 223 -3.95 0.53 -20.61
CA TYR A 223 -2.66 -0.02 -21.02
C TYR A 223 -1.72 0.03 -19.82
N ALA A 224 -1.45 -1.12 -19.20
CA ALA A 224 -0.44 -1.27 -18.14
C ALA A 224 -0.47 -0.18 -17.03
N ALA A 225 -1.61 -0.03 -16.33
CA ALA A 225 -1.76 1.01 -15.32
C ALA A 225 -0.76 0.85 -14.16
N HIS A 226 0.05 1.88 -13.93
CA HIS A 226 0.97 2.04 -12.81
C HIS A 226 0.46 3.19 -11.93
N ASP A 227 0.30 2.95 -10.64
CA ASP A 227 0.08 4.01 -9.65
C ASP A 227 1.45 4.30 -9.03
N SER A 228 1.87 5.57 -8.99
CA SER A 228 3.23 5.98 -8.60
C SER A 228 3.24 6.57 -7.19
#